data_AF-A0A212LX03-F1
#
_entry.id   AF-A0A212LX03-F1
#
_cell.length_a   1.000
_cell.length_b   1.000
_cell.length_c   1.000
_cell.angle_alpha   90.00
_cell.angle_beta   90.00
_cell.angle_gamma   90.00
#
_symmetry.space_group_name_H-M   'P 1'
#
loop_
_entity.id
_entity.type
_entity.pdbx_description
1 polymer ?
#
loop_
_entity_poly.entity_id
_entity_poly.type
_entity_poly.pdbx_seq_one_letter_code
_entity_poly.pdbx_strand_id
1 'polypeptide(L)'
;MYKIYRLVLTILLSAVLSIPVHASTIINGEYSSLPPGPDDDVKEIHYVDDNYERLTDYANGYSLLVPHNLTVDASLSPVVTVLTNDSLRIEIFYDNLSGTPATASDYMSYSNRFISNTHSHTRLYEATYRQNDFTVHRLHWTRPKLMHAPNDKNYYASIELAKNSKEVYTVFIKSATPIENAGKIAGSFTLVPRQGTPQIALPLRRAHTPLNAETRAFYDKYFSPASPQRWGIFEPGAPQTFEKLDILEEQLNYTFPILVRYQSLDENLPILGLNSAYEHGRTVELTLQTSHDFVDSSDAIYDILAGKYDDYFQLYARQLTAFGHPVLFRLNNEMNGDWCSYSAFYYSKDAELYKAMWQHIRRIFDENGVDNVLWVWNPHDLSFPDFKWNHYLMYYPGDEYVDIIGLTGYNTGTYFAGEKWREFDQIYPEIYNEYDRHFAKPFMITEFGSNSVGGDKAAWMKTMFAQIGLLPKIKVAIWWNGIDWDASGQPGRIYILDETEETTATFRQGLQQFKQD
;
A
#
# COMPACT_ATOMS: atom_id res chain seq x y z
N MET A 1 14.01 -41.01 50.80
CA MET A 1 14.49 -39.83 51.54
C MET A 1 14.23 -38.59 50.69
N TYR A 2 13.12 -37.92 50.97
CA TYR A 2 12.66 -36.70 50.29
C TYR A 2 13.63 -35.55 50.58
N LYS A 3 14.17 -34.90 49.53
CA LYS A 3 14.84 -33.60 49.65
C LYS A 3 13.97 -32.54 48.98
N ILE A 4 13.33 -31.76 49.85
CA ILE A 4 12.52 -30.58 49.59
C ILE A 4 13.46 -29.44 49.16
N TYR A 5 13.31 -28.92 47.96
CA TYR A 5 13.85 -27.61 47.59
C TYR A 5 12.81 -26.54 47.92
N ARG A 6 13.11 -25.71 48.92
CA ARG A 6 12.36 -24.49 49.24
C ARG A 6 12.69 -23.43 48.20
N LEU A 7 11.69 -23.06 47.39
CA LEU A 7 11.70 -21.85 46.59
C LEU A 7 11.46 -20.66 47.54
N VAL A 8 12.47 -19.81 47.71
CA VAL A 8 12.32 -18.51 48.39
C VAL A 8 11.78 -17.53 47.35
N LEU A 9 10.48 -17.24 47.44
CA LEU A 9 9.83 -16.20 46.65
C LEU A 9 10.10 -14.85 47.31
N THR A 10 11.09 -14.10 46.81
CA THR A 10 11.30 -12.71 47.21
C THR A 10 10.24 -11.85 46.51
N ILE A 11 9.18 -11.51 47.23
CA ILE A 11 8.20 -10.51 46.81
C ILE A 11 8.88 -9.14 46.96
N LEU A 12 9.42 -8.62 45.85
CA LEU A 12 9.77 -7.19 45.76
C LEU A 12 8.48 -6.43 45.45
N LEU A 13 7.86 -5.93 46.52
CA LEU A 13 6.77 -4.96 46.45
C LEU A 13 7.40 -3.59 46.17
N SER A 14 7.72 -3.30 44.92
CA SER A 14 8.03 -1.94 44.48
C SER A 14 6.69 -1.19 44.40
N ALA A 15 6.33 -0.51 45.49
CA ALA A 15 5.36 0.57 45.44
C ALA A 15 5.93 1.66 44.53
N VAL A 16 5.54 1.65 43.26
CA VAL A 16 5.77 2.77 42.35
C VAL A 16 4.88 3.89 42.85
N LEU A 17 5.49 4.83 43.56
CA LEU A 17 4.93 6.15 43.79
C LEU A 17 4.58 6.72 42.41
N SER A 18 3.29 6.91 42.16
CA SER A 18 2.77 7.65 41.02
C SER A 18 3.33 9.07 41.09
N ILE A 19 4.27 9.38 40.22
CA ILE A 19 4.70 10.76 39.95
C ILE A 19 3.76 11.26 38.85
N PRO A 20 2.83 12.18 39.13
CA PRO A 20 2.12 12.87 38.06
C PRO A 20 2.98 14.04 37.55
N VAL A 21 2.73 14.43 36.29
CA VAL A 21 3.40 15.47 35.47
C VAL A 21 4.50 14.91 34.56
N HIS A 22 4.25 14.54 33.28
CA HIS A 22 3.35 15.00 32.19
C HIS A 22 4.04 15.83 31.10
N ALA A 23 5.10 15.26 30.51
CA ALA A 23 5.41 15.50 29.10
C ALA A 23 5.98 14.20 28.51
N SER A 24 5.41 13.70 27.42
CA SER A 24 6.04 12.63 26.64
C SER A 24 6.65 13.26 25.40
N THR A 25 7.95 13.05 25.19
CA THR A 25 8.67 13.49 23.99
C THR A 25 8.87 12.31 23.08
N ILE A 26 8.59 12.50 21.80
CA ILE A 26 8.84 11.54 20.73
C ILE A 26 9.89 12.18 19.82
N ILE A 27 10.99 11.47 19.61
CA ILE A 27 12.13 11.92 18.83
C ILE A 27 12.36 10.89 17.72
N ASN A 28 12.32 11.33 16.46
CA ASN A 28 12.53 10.48 15.28
C ASN A 28 11.64 9.22 15.29
N GLY A 29 10.39 9.38 15.71
CA GLY A 29 9.38 8.31 15.75
C GLY A 29 9.33 7.48 17.03
N GLU A 30 10.28 7.65 17.96
CA GLU A 30 10.35 6.85 19.20
C GLU A 30 10.16 7.70 20.47
N TYR A 31 9.47 7.15 21.47
CA TYR A 31 9.39 7.77 22.79
C TYR A 31 10.78 7.86 23.42
N SER A 32 11.19 9.07 23.80
CA SER A 32 12.54 9.34 24.29
C SER A 32 12.50 10.16 25.58
N SER A 33 13.45 9.87 26.46
CA SER A 33 13.77 10.67 27.65
C SER A 33 15.01 11.55 27.46
N LEU A 34 15.67 11.42 26.31
CA LEU A 34 16.85 12.21 25.95
C LEU A 34 16.41 13.54 25.33
N PRO A 35 17.19 14.62 25.50
CA PRO A 35 16.91 15.87 24.83
C PRO A 35 17.10 15.71 23.30
N PRO A 36 16.29 16.39 22.48
CA PRO A 36 16.44 16.34 21.03
C PRO A 36 17.66 17.13 20.55
N GLY A 37 18.23 16.68 19.45
CA GLY A 37 19.18 17.42 18.63
C GLY A 37 18.49 18.49 17.76
N PRO A 38 19.27 19.33 17.06
CA PRO A 38 18.74 20.46 16.29
C PRO A 38 17.90 20.05 15.06
N ASP A 39 18.18 18.88 14.48
CA ASP A 39 17.52 18.39 13.25
C ASP A 39 16.49 17.28 13.52
N ASP A 40 16.32 16.89 14.79
CA ASP A 40 15.45 15.80 15.19
C ASP A 40 13.97 16.13 14.95
N ASP A 41 13.22 15.12 14.50
CA ASP A 41 11.76 15.19 14.43
C ASP A 41 11.17 15.07 15.84
N VAL A 42 10.70 16.20 16.39
CA VAL A 42 10.20 16.26 17.77
C VAL A 42 8.69 16.43 17.80
N LYS A 43 8.04 15.57 18.58
CA LYS A 43 6.66 15.75 19.06
C LYS A 43 6.63 15.75 20.57
N GLU A 44 5.79 16.61 21.14
CA GLU A 44 5.57 16.70 22.59
C GLU A 44 4.10 16.57 22.93
N ILE A 45 3.82 15.83 24.01
CA ILE A 45 2.47 15.63 24.54
C ILE A 45 2.44 16.17 25.97
N HIS A 46 1.58 17.16 26.22
CA HIS A 46 1.43 17.79 27.54
C HIS A 46 0.02 17.58 28.08
N TYR A 47 -0.10 17.24 29.36
CA TYR A 47 -1.39 17.16 30.02
C TYR A 47 -2.06 18.54 30.09
N VAL A 48 -3.37 18.60 29.80
CA VAL A 48 -4.16 19.84 29.90
C VAL A 48 -5.24 19.71 30.97
N ASP A 49 -6.11 18.72 30.85
CA ASP A 49 -7.17 18.40 31.82
C ASP A 49 -7.57 16.91 31.72
N ASP A 50 -8.51 16.45 32.55
CA ASP A 50 -8.92 15.04 32.62
C ASP A 50 -9.46 14.47 31.30
N ASN A 51 -9.81 15.33 30.33
CA ASN A 51 -10.35 14.94 29.03
C ASN A 51 -9.34 15.13 27.88
N TYR A 52 -8.34 16.00 28.04
CA TYR A 52 -7.47 16.41 26.93
C TYR A 52 -6.00 16.49 27.29
N GLU A 53 -5.19 16.14 26.31
CA GLU A 53 -3.76 16.44 26.22
C GLU A 53 -3.53 17.40 25.04
N ARG A 54 -2.38 18.05 25.01
CA ARG A 54 -1.91 18.87 23.89
C ARG A 54 -0.78 18.15 23.19
N LEU A 55 -1.02 17.76 21.94
CA LEU A 55 0.03 17.32 21.03
C LEU A 55 0.59 18.55 20.32
N THR A 56 1.92 18.65 20.29
CA THR A 56 2.66 19.60 19.45
C THR A 56 3.61 18.80 18.56
N ASP A 57 3.51 18.98 17.25
CA ASP A 57 4.41 18.40 16.25
C ASP A 57 5.26 19.52 15.67
N TYR A 58 6.51 19.60 16.09
CA TYR A 58 7.42 20.67 15.67
C TYR A 58 7.89 20.49 14.24
N ALA A 59 8.09 19.26 13.77
CA ALA A 59 8.54 18.99 12.41
C ALA A 59 7.49 19.43 11.38
N ASN A 60 6.21 19.12 11.65
CA ASN A 60 5.12 19.51 10.76
C ASN A 60 4.52 20.90 11.07
N GLY A 61 4.80 21.47 12.25
CA GLY A 61 4.53 22.86 12.60
C GLY A 61 3.10 23.13 13.12
N TYR A 62 2.53 22.20 13.89
CA TYR A 62 1.20 22.37 14.47
C TYR A 62 1.10 21.97 15.95
N SER A 63 0.07 22.45 16.63
CA SER A 63 -0.33 22.03 17.96
C SER A 63 -1.86 22.01 18.08
N LEU A 64 -2.41 21.02 18.78
CA LEU A 64 -3.86 20.87 18.99
C LEU A 64 -4.16 20.09 20.28
N LEU A 65 -5.39 20.21 20.77
CA LEU A 65 -5.91 19.33 21.81
C LEU A 65 -6.32 17.99 21.20
N VAL A 66 -5.97 16.91 21.89
CA VAL A 66 -6.37 15.54 21.57
C VAL A 66 -6.96 14.90 22.84
N PRO A 67 -7.90 13.95 22.72
CA PRO A 67 -8.40 13.21 23.88
C PRO A 67 -7.26 12.55 24.65
N HIS A 68 -7.37 12.48 25.97
CA HIS A 68 -6.36 11.84 26.82
C HIS A 68 -6.27 10.32 26.59
N ASN A 69 -5.15 9.70 26.99
CA ASN A 69 -4.86 8.26 26.86
C ASN A 69 -4.82 7.76 25.41
N LEU A 70 -4.15 8.51 24.52
CA LEU A 70 -3.82 8.03 23.19
C LEU A 70 -2.33 7.70 23.11
N THR A 71 -2.02 6.55 22.52
CA THR A 71 -0.65 6.23 22.11
C THR A 71 -0.37 6.96 20.81
N VAL A 72 0.78 7.61 20.71
CA VAL A 72 1.20 8.34 19.50
C VAL A 72 2.23 7.52 18.75
N ASP A 73 1.93 7.26 17.48
CA ASP A 73 2.83 6.66 16.52
C ASP A 73 3.22 7.72 15.48
N ALA A 74 4.51 8.05 15.49
CA ALA A 74 5.14 8.99 14.57
C ALA A 74 6.17 8.32 13.65
N SER A 75 6.11 6.99 13.51
CA SER A 75 7.02 6.22 12.64
C SER A 75 6.92 6.62 11.17
N LEU A 76 5.81 7.23 10.75
CA LEU A 76 5.56 7.72 9.40
C LEU A 76 5.43 9.24 9.34
N SER A 77 6.14 9.98 10.20
CA SER A 77 5.95 11.42 10.42
C SER A 77 5.86 12.32 9.15
N PRO A 78 6.62 12.10 8.06
CA PRO A 78 6.46 12.86 6.79
C PRO A 78 5.12 12.62 6.07
N VAL A 79 4.40 11.58 6.45
CA VAL A 79 3.12 11.14 5.89
C VAL A 79 2.00 11.41 6.89
N VAL A 80 2.10 10.86 8.11
CA VAL A 80 1.05 10.90 9.11
C VAL A 80 1.60 10.83 10.54
N THR A 81 0.96 11.54 11.46
CA THR A 81 1.05 11.25 12.90
C THR A 81 -0.24 10.58 13.35
N VAL A 82 -0.14 9.41 13.96
CA VAL A 82 -1.30 8.59 14.36
C VAL A 82 -1.42 8.61 15.88
N LEU A 83 -2.63 8.83 16.39
CA LEU A 83 -2.96 8.72 17.80
C LEU A 83 -4.05 7.66 17.98
N THR A 84 -3.83 6.64 18.81
CA THR A 84 -4.76 5.51 18.92
C THR A 84 -5.00 5.07 20.35
N ASN A 85 -6.20 4.53 20.56
CA ASN A 85 -6.52 3.57 21.60
C ASN A 85 -7.57 2.58 21.05
N ASP A 86 -8.20 1.80 21.93
CA ASP A 86 -9.17 0.78 21.52
C ASP A 86 -10.36 1.36 20.74
N SER A 87 -10.87 2.52 21.14
CA SER A 87 -12.10 3.11 20.58
C SER A 87 -11.85 4.24 19.59
N LEU A 88 -10.69 4.88 19.61
CA LEU A 88 -10.38 6.08 18.82
C LEU A 88 -9.09 5.93 18.03
N ARG A 89 -9.09 6.47 16.80
CA ARG A 89 -7.90 6.66 15.97
C ARG A 89 -7.96 8.05 15.35
N ILE A 90 -6.94 8.86 15.56
CA ILE A 90 -6.77 10.18 14.96
C ILE A 90 -5.54 10.12 14.06
N GLU A 91 -5.69 10.48 12.80
CA GLU A 91 -4.62 10.60 11.81
C GLU A 91 -4.47 12.07 11.46
N ILE A 92 -3.26 12.60 11.62
CA ILE A 92 -2.96 14.00 11.32
C ILE A 92 -2.01 14.06 10.13
N PHE A 93 -2.47 14.70 9.07
CA PHE A 93 -1.75 14.89 7.82
C PHE A 93 -1.38 16.35 7.60
N TYR A 94 -0.25 16.59 6.96
CA TYR A 94 0.11 17.88 6.39
C TYR A 94 0.44 17.71 4.90
N ASP A 95 -0.36 18.35 4.06
CA ASP A 95 -0.19 18.36 2.61
C ASP A 95 0.33 19.73 2.16
N ASN A 96 1.47 19.71 1.46
CA ASN A 96 2.00 20.86 0.74
C ASN A 96 1.88 20.62 -0.77
N LEU A 97 0.91 21.28 -1.37
CA LEU A 97 0.54 21.14 -2.78
C LEU A 97 1.36 22.08 -3.70
N SER A 98 2.37 22.79 -3.16
CA SER A 98 3.29 23.58 -3.97
C SER A 98 4.02 22.69 -5.00
N GLY A 99 4.12 23.17 -6.24
CA GLY A 99 4.67 22.38 -7.35
C GLY A 99 3.64 21.48 -8.06
N THR A 100 2.42 21.36 -7.52
CA THR A 100 1.31 20.64 -8.16
C THR A 100 0.24 21.61 -8.69
N PRO A 101 -0.57 21.19 -9.69
CA PRO A 101 -1.72 21.98 -10.12
C PRO A 101 -2.82 22.07 -9.05
N ALA A 102 -2.90 21.10 -8.13
CA ALA A 102 -3.94 21.03 -7.11
C ALA A 102 -3.90 22.21 -6.13
N THR A 103 -5.07 22.65 -5.68
CA THR A 103 -5.25 23.64 -4.61
C THR A 103 -5.83 22.99 -3.37
N ALA A 104 -5.80 23.70 -2.24
CA ALA A 104 -6.48 23.29 -1.01
C ALA A 104 -7.99 23.02 -1.24
N SER A 105 -8.63 23.78 -2.13
CA SER A 105 -10.04 23.56 -2.49
C SER A 105 -10.22 22.27 -3.30
N ASP A 106 -9.29 21.97 -4.21
CA ASP A 106 -9.30 20.71 -4.96
C ASP A 106 -9.08 19.54 -4.03
N TYR A 107 -8.11 19.64 -3.10
CA TYR A 107 -7.87 18.65 -2.06
C TYR A 107 -9.15 18.38 -1.26
N MET A 108 -9.78 19.40 -0.69
CA MET A 108 -10.98 19.22 0.16
C MET A 108 -12.16 18.64 -0.64
N SER A 109 -12.38 19.12 -1.86
CA SER A 109 -13.46 18.62 -2.72
C SER A 109 -13.22 17.17 -3.14
N TYR A 110 -12.02 16.86 -3.63
CA TYR A 110 -11.66 15.55 -4.15
C TYR A 110 -11.63 14.49 -3.05
N SER A 111 -10.97 14.80 -1.93
CA SER A 111 -10.79 13.93 -0.76
C SER A 111 -12.11 13.52 -0.09
N ASN A 112 -13.22 14.21 -0.36
CA ASN A 112 -14.52 13.94 0.24
C ASN A 112 -15.55 13.36 -0.74
N ARG A 113 -15.17 13.07 -1.99
CA ARG A 113 -16.11 12.59 -3.03
C ARG A 113 -16.82 11.28 -2.68
N PHE A 114 -16.18 10.40 -1.91
CA PHE A 114 -16.78 9.14 -1.45
C PHE A 114 -18.12 9.35 -0.72
N ILE A 115 -18.35 10.51 -0.11
CA ILE A 115 -19.58 10.78 0.65
C ILE A 115 -20.84 10.81 -0.24
N SER A 116 -20.66 10.92 -1.56
CA SER A 116 -21.74 10.79 -2.53
C SER A 116 -22.30 9.35 -2.63
N ASN A 117 -21.52 8.34 -2.23
CA ASN A 117 -22.02 6.98 -2.03
C ASN A 117 -22.86 6.93 -0.74
N THR A 118 -24.16 7.17 -0.88
CA THR A 118 -25.14 7.12 0.22
C THR A 118 -25.61 5.70 0.54
N HIS A 119 -25.22 4.70 -0.23
CA HIS A 119 -25.47 3.30 0.09
C HIS A 119 -24.64 2.89 1.32
N SER A 120 -23.36 3.23 1.30
CA SER A 120 -22.40 2.85 2.34
C SER A 120 -22.16 3.90 3.40
N HIS A 121 -22.50 5.17 3.14
CA HIS A 121 -22.23 6.27 4.06
C HIS A 121 -23.48 7.07 4.43
N THR A 122 -23.60 7.39 5.72
CA THR A 122 -24.59 8.34 6.24
C THR A 122 -23.88 9.59 6.70
N ARG A 123 -24.06 10.70 5.98
CA ARG A 123 -23.55 12.02 6.37
C ARG A 123 -24.32 12.54 7.59
N LEU A 124 -23.58 12.91 8.63
CA LEU A 124 -24.11 13.43 9.90
C LEU A 124 -23.98 14.94 10.01
N TYR A 125 -22.91 15.51 9.48
CA TYR A 125 -22.63 16.95 9.52
C TYR A 125 -21.69 17.33 8.37
N GLU A 126 -21.89 18.52 7.80
CA GLU A 126 -20.95 19.11 6.85
C GLU A 126 -21.02 20.64 6.92
N ALA A 127 -19.86 21.30 7.05
CA ALA A 127 -19.79 22.77 6.99
C ALA A 127 -18.38 23.25 6.61
N THR A 128 -18.35 24.37 5.90
CA THR A 128 -17.13 25.16 5.66
C THR A 128 -17.25 26.51 6.35
N TYR A 129 -16.24 26.89 7.12
CA TYR A 129 -16.24 28.17 7.84
C TYR A 129 -14.82 28.69 8.06
N ARG A 130 -14.71 29.97 8.45
CA ARG A 130 -13.44 30.58 8.84
C ARG A 130 -13.21 30.40 10.33
N GLN A 131 -12.00 29.97 10.70
CA GLN A 131 -11.60 29.83 12.09
C GLN A 131 -10.12 30.15 12.23
N ASN A 132 -9.81 31.19 13.02
CA ASN A 132 -8.46 31.77 13.07
C ASN A 132 -7.97 32.07 11.64
N ASP A 133 -6.75 31.65 11.31
CA ASP A 133 -6.15 31.84 9.99
C ASP A 133 -6.58 30.78 8.95
N PHE A 134 -7.40 29.80 9.34
CA PHE A 134 -7.78 28.69 8.47
C PHE A 134 -9.17 28.85 7.83
N THR A 135 -9.29 28.33 6.61
CA THR A 135 -10.58 27.89 6.08
C THR A 135 -10.74 26.44 6.48
N VAL A 136 -11.73 26.16 7.32
CA VAL A 136 -11.99 24.83 7.86
C VAL A 136 -13.16 24.21 7.13
N HIS A 137 -12.96 23.04 6.51
CA HIS A 137 -14.04 22.14 6.10
C HIS A 137 -14.13 21.01 7.13
N ARG A 138 -15.35 20.76 7.62
CA ARG A 138 -15.64 19.69 8.55
C ARG A 138 -16.73 18.80 7.97
N LEU A 139 -16.42 17.51 7.88
CA LEU A 139 -17.36 16.48 7.45
C LEU A 139 -17.42 15.39 8.52
N HIS A 140 -18.63 15.02 8.96
CA HIS A 140 -18.85 13.89 9.85
C HIS A 140 -19.79 12.90 9.17
N TRP A 141 -19.49 11.61 9.29
CA TRP A 141 -20.30 10.55 8.71
C TRP A 141 -20.16 9.26 9.51
N THR A 142 -21.01 8.29 9.20
CA THR A 142 -20.89 6.92 9.70
C THR A 142 -21.10 5.95 8.54
N ARG A 143 -20.58 4.73 8.69
CA ARG A 143 -20.93 3.58 7.83
C ARG A 143 -21.38 2.39 8.69
N PRO A 144 -21.98 1.33 8.11
CA PRO A 144 -22.36 0.13 8.85
C PRO A 144 -21.18 -0.54 9.56
N LYS A 145 -21.41 -1.14 10.73
CA LYS A 145 -20.39 -1.95 11.43
C LYS A 145 -19.95 -3.12 10.55
N LEU A 146 -18.66 -3.40 10.54
CA LEU A 146 -18.02 -4.49 9.81
C LEU A 146 -17.54 -5.55 10.82
N MET A 147 -17.75 -6.82 10.49
CA MET A 147 -17.46 -7.94 11.37
C MET A 147 -15.96 -8.17 11.54
N HIS A 148 -15.21 -8.07 10.44
CA HIS A 148 -13.79 -8.44 10.37
C HIS A 148 -12.86 -7.22 10.43
N ALA A 149 -13.39 -6.04 10.75
CA ALA A 149 -12.60 -4.84 11.01
C ALA A 149 -12.21 -4.78 12.52
N PRO A 150 -10.91 -4.83 12.88
CA PRO A 150 -10.50 -4.82 14.29
C PRO A 150 -10.95 -3.55 15.01
N ASN A 151 -11.69 -3.71 16.11
CA ASN A 151 -12.22 -2.60 16.90
C ASN A 151 -12.94 -1.51 16.09
N ASP A 152 -13.58 -1.85 14.97
CA ASP A 152 -14.95 -1.37 14.79
C ASP A 152 -15.18 0.15 14.64
N LYS A 153 -14.24 0.96 14.12
CA LYS A 153 -14.28 2.44 14.21
C LYS A 153 -15.13 3.09 13.11
N ASN A 154 -16.42 2.80 13.12
CA ASN A 154 -17.34 3.11 12.02
C ASN A 154 -17.90 4.56 12.01
N TYR A 155 -17.58 5.39 13.00
CA TYR A 155 -17.89 6.82 13.04
C TYR A 155 -16.67 7.63 12.63
N TYR A 156 -16.88 8.64 11.77
CA TYR A 156 -15.81 9.41 11.16
C TYR A 156 -16.04 10.91 11.30
N ALA A 157 -14.95 11.66 11.46
CA ALA A 157 -14.91 13.11 11.29
C ALA A 157 -13.60 13.52 10.58
N SER A 158 -13.70 14.25 9.47
CA SER A 158 -12.57 14.89 8.80
C SER A 158 -12.61 16.38 9.12
N ILE A 159 -11.52 16.92 9.65
CA ILE A 159 -11.32 18.35 9.89
C ILE A 159 -10.16 18.79 8.99
N GLU A 160 -10.48 19.44 7.88
CA GLU A 160 -9.50 19.91 6.89
C GLU A 160 -9.29 21.41 7.10
N LEU A 161 -8.08 21.82 7.47
CA LEU A 161 -7.69 23.19 7.80
C LEU A 161 -6.77 23.74 6.72
N ALA A 162 -7.34 24.45 5.73
CA ALA A 162 -6.56 25.14 4.70
C ALA A 162 -5.93 26.40 5.30
N LYS A 163 -4.60 26.40 5.40
CA LYS A 163 -3.79 27.56 5.80
C LYS A 163 -3.75 28.61 4.69
N ASN A 164 -3.65 28.15 3.45
CA ASN A 164 -3.70 28.95 2.23
C ASN A 164 -4.14 28.05 1.05
N SER A 165 -3.99 28.50 -0.19
CA SER A 165 -4.41 27.73 -1.37
C SER A 165 -3.55 26.49 -1.68
N LYS A 166 -2.43 26.29 -0.98
CA LYS A 166 -1.47 25.19 -1.23
C LYS A 166 -1.14 24.35 -0.01
N GLU A 167 -1.41 24.83 1.20
CA GLU A 167 -1.11 24.11 2.43
C GLU A 167 -2.40 23.74 3.18
N VAL A 168 -2.58 22.45 3.46
CA VAL A 168 -3.72 21.90 4.19
C VAL A 168 -3.22 20.99 5.31
N TYR A 169 -3.79 21.14 6.49
CA TYR A 169 -3.68 20.14 7.56
C TYR A 169 -4.99 19.38 7.64
N THR A 170 -4.93 18.06 7.85
CA THR A 170 -6.14 17.25 8.05
C THR A 170 -6.05 16.52 9.36
N VAL A 171 -7.04 16.69 10.23
CA VAL A 171 -7.24 15.86 11.43
C VAL A 171 -8.39 14.92 11.12
N PHE A 172 -8.06 13.67 10.81
CA PHE A 172 -9.00 12.62 10.44
C PHE A 172 -9.25 11.68 11.62
N ILE A 173 -10.48 11.65 12.11
CA ILE A 173 -10.88 10.96 13.34
C ILE A 173 -11.77 9.77 12.97
N LYS A 174 -11.43 8.59 13.47
CA LYS A 174 -12.19 7.34 13.37
C LYS A 174 -12.52 6.88 14.78
N SER A 175 -13.77 6.52 15.05
CA SER A 175 -14.25 6.20 16.39
C SER A 175 -15.24 5.04 16.39
N ALA A 176 -15.20 4.22 17.43
CA ALA A 176 -16.19 3.15 17.68
C ALA A 176 -17.53 3.69 18.20
N THR A 177 -17.57 4.95 18.63
CA THR A 177 -18.76 5.67 19.13
C THR A 177 -18.90 7.05 18.45
N PRO A 178 -20.09 7.69 18.49
CA PRO A 178 -20.27 9.03 17.93
C PRO A 178 -19.21 10.05 18.39
N ILE A 179 -18.75 10.90 17.48
CA ILE A 179 -17.70 11.89 17.72
C ILE A 179 -18.34 13.26 18.02
N GLU A 180 -18.32 13.67 19.29
CA GLU A 180 -18.93 14.93 19.74
C GLU A 180 -17.91 16.09 19.84
N ASN A 181 -16.63 15.79 20.00
CA ASN A 181 -15.58 16.76 20.33
C ASN A 181 -14.79 17.29 19.13
N ALA A 182 -15.11 16.89 17.88
CA ALA A 182 -14.38 17.33 16.68
C ALA A 182 -14.34 18.86 16.54
N GLY A 183 -15.40 19.58 16.93
CA GLY A 183 -15.41 21.04 16.94
C GLY A 183 -14.41 21.66 17.94
N LYS A 184 -14.24 21.05 19.13
CA LYS A 184 -13.26 21.50 20.13
C LYS A 184 -11.83 21.22 19.67
N ILE A 185 -11.57 20.06 19.06
CA ILE A 185 -10.28 19.71 18.47
C ILE A 185 -9.94 20.73 17.37
N ALA A 186 -10.86 20.97 16.42
CA ALA A 186 -10.70 21.99 15.38
C ALA A 186 -10.39 23.37 15.98
N GLY A 187 -11.18 23.80 16.97
CA GLY A 187 -11.03 25.08 17.68
C GLY A 187 -9.68 25.29 18.35
N SER A 188 -9.00 24.21 18.71
CA SER A 188 -7.72 24.22 19.43
C SER A 188 -6.48 24.18 18.55
N PHE A 189 -6.66 24.00 17.23
CA PHE A 189 -5.57 23.88 16.28
C PHE A 189 -4.86 25.21 16.07
N THR A 190 -3.54 25.21 16.23
CA THR A 190 -2.67 26.39 16.09
C THR A 190 -1.39 26.02 15.36
N LEU A 191 -0.83 26.96 14.60
CA LEU A 191 0.50 26.79 14.01
C LEU A 191 1.59 27.06 15.06
N VAL A 192 2.67 26.30 14.98
CA VAL A 192 3.91 26.55 15.74
C VAL A 192 5.08 26.66 14.75
N PRO A 193 6.18 27.36 15.12
CA PRO A 193 7.37 27.39 14.28
C PRO A 193 7.91 25.99 14.01
N ARG A 194 8.20 25.69 12.73
CA ARG A 194 8.79 24.40 12.35
C ARG A 194 10.21 24.24 12.86
N GLN A 195 10.52 23.06 13.38
CA GLN A 195 11.86 22.67 13.85
C GLN A 195 12.08 21.20 13.54
N GLY A 196 13.33 20.83 13.19
CA GLY A 196 13.66 19.47 12.79
C GLY A 196 13.19 19.09 11.39
N THR A 197 13.53 17.87 10.98
CA THR A 197 13.11 17.28 9.71
C THR A 197 12.30 16.01 9.98
N PRO A 198 11.05 15.89 9.50
CA PRO A 198 10.28 14.67 9.74
C PRO A 198 10.95 13.46 9.08
N GLN A 199 10.94 12.30 9.74
CA GLN A 199 11.59 11.08 9.25
C GLN A 199 10.67 9.86 9.30
N ILE A 200 10.92 8.91 8.38
CA ILE A 200 10.29 7.59 8.43
C ILE A 200 11.17 6.67 9.28
N ALA A 201 10.63 6.14 10.36
CA ALA A 201 11.29 5.28 11.33
C ALA A 201 10.55 3.93 11.46
N LEU A 202 10.54 3.16 10.36
CA LEU A 202 9.94 1.82 10.34
C LEU A 202 10.97 0.77 10.78
N PRO A 203 10.62 -0.13 11.72
CA PRO A 203 11.48 -1.26 12.04
C PRO A 203 11.51 -2.24 10.86
N LEU A 204 12.71 -2.64 10.43
CA LEU A 204 12.86 -3.64 9.37
C LEU A 204 12.61 -5.05 9.93
N ARG A 205 11.46 -5.67 9.63
CA ARG A 205 11.19 -7.08 9.97
C ARG A 205 11.09 -7.97 8.74
N ARG A 206 11.37 -9.25 8.95
CA ARG A 206 11.21 -10.30 7.93
C ARG A 206 9.81 -10.90 8.03
N ALA A 207 9.29 -11.32 6.88
CA ALA A 207 8.08 -12.14 6.84
C ALA A 207 8.35 -13.51 7.47
N HIS A 208 7.32 -14.09 8.08
CA HIS A 208 7.37 -15.42 8.68
C HIS A 208 6.33 -16.37 8.08
N THR A 209 6.06 -16.26 6.78
CA THR A 209 5.15 -17.17 6.07
C THR A 209 5.67 -18.61 6.12
N PRO A 210 4.92 -19.56 6.71
CA PRO A 210 5.22 -20.98 6.59
C PRO A 210 5.00 -21.39 5.13
N LEU A 211 6.02 -22.01 4.52
CA LEU A 211 5.94 -22.51 3.15
C LEU A 211 6.24 -24.00 3.14
N ASN A 212 5.56 -24.74 2.27
CA ASN A 212 5.97 -26.10 1.95
C ASN A 212 7.34 -26.13 1.27
N ALA A 213 7.92 -27.32 1.14
CA ALA A 213 9.26 -27.50 0.63
C ALA A 213 9.44 -26.98 -0.81
N GLU A 214 8.43 -27.16 -1.66
CA GLU A 214 8.48 -26.73 -3.07
C GLU A 214 8.44 -25.20 -3.17
N THR A 215 7.52 -24.54 -2.45
CA THR A 215 7.40 -23.08 -2.45
C THR A 215 8.59 -22.42 -1.74
N ARG A 216 9.18 -23.07 -0.74
CA ARG A 216 10.48 -22.63 -0.18
C ARG A 216 11.58 -22.69 -1.22
N ALA A 217 11.72 -23.80 -1.95
CA ALA A 217 12.73 -23.93 -3.00
C ALA A 217 12.50 -22.93 -4.14
N PHE A 218 11.25 -22.65 -4.50
CA PHE A 218 10.90 -21.59 -5.44
C PHE A 218 11.35 -20.21 -4.94
N TYR A 219 11.02 -19.86 -3.69
CA TYR A 219 11.48 -18.61 -3.08
C TYR A 219 13.00 -18.50 -3.08
N ASP A 220 13.71 -19.55 -2.69
CA ASP A 220 15.17 -19.54 -2.63
C ASP A 220 15.80 -19.40 -4.04
N LYS A 221 15.17 -20.02 -5.05
CA LYS A 221 15.59 -19.92 -6.45
C LYS A 221 15.38 -18.52 -7.02
N TYR A 222 14.21 -17.91 -6.81
CA TYR A 222 13.82 -16.67 -7.49
C TYR A 222 14.00 -15.41 -6.64
N PHE A 223 13.91 -15.47 -5.32
CA PHE A 223 13.76 -14.28 -4.47
C PHE A 223 14.79 -14.18 -3.33
N SER A 224 15.69 -15.16 -3.18
CA SER A 224 16.78 -15.04 -2.20
C SER A 224 17.73 -13.89 -2.55
N PRO A 225 18.51 -13.34 -1.60
CA PRO A 225 19.50 -12.31 -1.90
C PRO A 225 20.50 -12.72 -3.00
N ALA A 226 20.83 -14.00 -3.10
CA ALA A 226 21.74 -14.55 -4.11
C ALA A 226 21.05 -14.89 -5.45
N SER A 227 19.71 -14.86 -5.50
CA SER A 227 18.98 -15.15 -6.73
C SER A 227 19.34 -14.14 -7.83
N PRO A 228 19.67 -14.63 -9.04
CA PRO A 228 19.85 -13.76 -10.21
C PRO A 228 18.51 -13.14 -10.62
N GLN A 229 18.58 -12.00 -11.30
CA GLN A 229 17.40 -11.36 -11.85
C GLN A 229 16.80 -12.22 -12.97
N ARG A 230 15.46 -12.29 -13.01
CA ARG A 230 14.68 -13.04 -13.99
C ARG A 230 13.56 -12.17 -14.57
N TRP A 231 13.09 -12.59 -15.73
CA TRP A 231 12.02 -11.91 -16.44
C TRP A 231 10.75 -12.75 -16.40
N GLY A 232 9.62 -12.11 -16.14
CA GLY A 232 8.29 -12.67 -16.35
C GLY A 232 7.54 -11.89 -17.41
N ILE A 233 6.32 -12.32 -17.70
CA ILE A 233 5.47 -11.67 -18.70
C ILE A 233 3.99 -11.81 -18.35
N PHE A 234 3.24 -10.73 -18.55
CA PHE A 234 1.80 -10.84 -18.79
C PHE A 234 1.60 -11.00 -20.30
N GLU A 235 0.97 -12.09 -20.74
CA GLU A 235 0.51 -12.27 -22.12
C GLU A 235 -0.98 -12.66 -22.04
N PRO A 236 -1.91 -11.91 -22.67
CA PRO A 236 -3.36 -12.08 -22.46
C PRO A 236 -3.92 -13.50 -22.61
N GLY A 237 -3.31 -14.35 -23.45
CA GLY A 237 -3.73 -15.74 -23.60
C GLY A 237 -3.23 -16.67 -22.49
N ALA A 238 -2.08 -16.37 -21.88
CA ALA A 238 -1.43 -17.24 -20.92
C ALA A 238 -1.95 -17.03 -19.49
N PRO A 239 -2.03 -18.08 -18.65
CA PRO A 239 -1.65 -19.47 -18.90
C PRO A 239 -2.77 -20.36 -19.49
N GLN A 240 -3.91 -19.78 -19.89
CA GLN A 240 -5.02 -20.54 -20.49
C GLN A 240 -4.63 -21.16 -21.84
N THR A 241 -3.89 -20.41 -22.66
CA THR A 241 -3.26 -20.88 -23.89
C THR A 241 -1.85 -20.31 -24.02
N PHE A 242 -0.96 -21.05 -24.67
CA PHE A 242 0.43 -20.64 -24.90
C PHE A 242 0.71 -20.23 -26.35
N GLU A 243 -0.29 -20.28 -27.24
CA GLU A 243 -0.11 -20.11 -28.70
C GLU A 243 0.65 -18.84 -29.10
N LYS A 244 0.33 -17.69 -28.48
CA LYS A 244 1.04 -16.43 -28.74
C LYS A 244 2.36 -16.34 -27.97
N LEU A 245 2.36 -16.82 -26.73
CA LEU A 245 3.52 -16.76 -25.86
C LEU A 245 4.67 -17.59 -26.42
N ASP A 246 4.41 -18.82 -26.89
CA ASP A 246 5.44 -19.70 -27.45
C ASP A 246 6.12 -19.09 -28.68
N ILE A 247 5.35 -18.42 -29.56
CA ILE A 247 5.89 -17.70 -30.71
C ILE A 247 6.79 -16.56 -30.25
N LEU A 248 6.33 -15.77 -29.30
CA LEU A 248 7.11 -14.66 -28.74
C LEU A 248 8.39 -15.16 -28.04
N GLU A 249 8.31 -16.25 -27.30
CA GLU A 249 9.45 -16.86 -26.61
C GLU A 249 10.48 -17.45 -27.58
N GLU A 250 10.03 -18.08 -28.67
CA GLU A 250 10.91 -18.52 -29.76
C GLU A 250 11.62 -17.32 -30.39
N GLN A 251 10.87 -16.25 -30.67
CA GLN A 251 11.44 -15.01 -31.17
C GLN A 251 12.42 -14.40 -30.19
N LEU A 252 12.17 -14.38 -28.88
CA LEU A 252 13.06 -13.79 -27.87
C LEU A 252 14.21 -14.73 -27.48
N ASN A 253 14.13 -16.01 -27.86
CA ASN A 253 14.99 -17.09 -27.38
C ASN A 253 15.07 -17.06 -25.84
N TYR A 254 13.92 -16.94 -25.19
CA TYR A 254 13.80 -16.86 -23.74
C TYR A 254 12.45 -17.41 -23.29
N THR A 255 12.47 -18.23 -22.26
CA THR A 255 11.30 -18.85 -21.64
C THR A 255 11.02 -18.11 -20.33
N PHE A 256 9.90 -17.40 -20.22
CA PHE A 256 9.50 -16.61 -19.05
C PHE A 256 9.00 -17.49 -17.89
N PRO A 257 9.80 -17.74 -16.82
CA PRO A 257 9.40 -18.66 -15.74
C PRO A 257 8.17 -18.20 -14.93
N ILE A 258 7.81 -16.92 -15.00
CA ILE A 258 6.71 -16.33 -14.21
C ILE A 258 5.74 -15.64 -15.15
N LEU A 259 4.46 -15.99 -15.02
CA LEU A 259 3.36 -15.46 -15.82
C LEU A 259 2.39 -14.68 -14.92
N VAL A 260 1.82 -13.58 -15.40
CA VAL A 260 0.73 -12.89 -14.69
C VAL A 260 -0.62 -13.39 -15.19
N ARG A 261 -1.55 -13.56 -14.27
CA ARG A 261 -2.98 -13.75 -14.60
C ARG A 261 -3.84 -12.90 -13.66
N TYR A 262 -4.69 -12.06 -14.23
CA TYR A 262 -5.70 -11.31 -13.47
C TYR A 262 -6.98 -12.11 -13.27
N GLN A 263 -7.69 -11.79 -12.19
CA GLN A 263 -9.06 -12.20 -11.93
C GLN A 263 -9.79 -11.14 -11.10
N SER A 264 -11.10 -11.10 -11.27
CA SER A 264 -12.04 -10.36 -10.41
C SER A 264 -12.70 -11.31 -9.39
N LEU A 265 -13.69 -10.83 -8.65
CA LEU A 265 -14.53 -11.65 -7.76
C LEU A 265 -15.56 -12.52 -8.51
N ASP A 266 -15.70 -12.37 -9.83
CA ASP A 266 -16.66 -13.13 -10.65
C ASP A 266 -16.18 -14.54 -10.99
N GLU A 267 -14.91 -14.81 -10.76
CA GLU A 267 -14.26 -16.07 -11.06
C GLU A 267 -13.87 -16.82 -9.78
N ASN A 268 -13.99 -18.15 -9.82
CA ASN A 268 -13.34 -19.02 -8.84
C ASN A 268 -11.83 -19.13 -9.15
N LEU A 269 -11.08 -19.83 -8.28
CA LEU A 269 -9.66 -20.11 -8.54
C LEU A 269 -9.49 -20.74 -9.94
N PRO A 270 -8.60 -20.21 -10.79
CA PRO A 270 -8.41 -20.67 -12.17
C PRO A 270 -7.55 -21.92 -12.25
N ILE A 271 -8.00 -23.00 -11.61
CA ILE A 271 -7.20 -24.21 -11.40
C ILE A 271 -6.66 -24.81 -12.70
N LEU A 272 -7.40 -24.72 -13.81
CA LEU A 272 -6.94 -25.19 -15.12
C LEU A 272 -5.75 -24.37 -15.63
N GLY A 273 -5.79 -23.04 -15.48
CA GLY A 273 -4.67 -22.17 -15.84
C GLY A 273 -3.45 -22.38 -14.94
N LEU A 274 -3.66 -22.62 -13.65
CA LEU A 274 -2.57 -22.93 -12.71
C LEU A 274 -1.90 -24.26 -13.03
N ASN A 275 -2.68 -25.33 -13.28
CA ASN A 275 -2.15 -26.63 -13.70
C ASN A 275 -1.41 -26.53 -15.04
N SER A 276 -2.02 -25.85 -16.02
CA SER A 276 -1.41 -25.61 -17.34
C SER A 276 -0.06 -24.91 -17.20
N ALA A 277 0.03 -23.83 -16.42
CA ALA A 277 1.29 -23.14 -16.16
C ALA A 277 2.33 -24.07 -15.51
N TYR A 278 1.94 -24.81 -14.49
CA TYR A 278 2.83 -25.70 -13.74
C TYR A 278 3.36 -26.85 -14.61
N GLU A 279 2.51 -27.47 -15.42
CA GLU A 279 2.88 -28.52 -16.39
C GLU A 279 3.90 -28.01 -17.43
N HIS A 280 3.86 -26.72 -17.76
CA HIS A 280 4.83 -26.04 -18.63
C HIS A 280 6.04 -25.46 -17.86
N GLY A 281 6.23 -25.82 -16.60
CA GLY A 281 7.35 -25.39 -15.76
C GLY A 281 7.30 -23.91 -15.38
N ARG A 282 6.11 -23.30 -15.34
CA ARG A 282 5.89 -21.88 -15.03
C ARG A 282 5.20 -21.73 -13.67
N THR A 283 5.42 -20.58 -13.05
CA THR A 283 4.69 -20.14 -11.85
C THR A 283 3.81 -18.95 -12.18
N VAL A 284 2.60 -18.91 -11.61
CA VAL A 284 1.66 -17.82 -11.85
C VAL A 284 1.76 -16.80 -10.71
N GLU A 285 1.97 -15.53 -11.09
CA GLU A 285 1.50 -14.40 -10.31
C GLU A 285 0.01 -14.22 -10.54
N LEU A 286 -0.76 -14.65 -9.55
CA LEU A 286 -2.20 -14.63 -9.54
C LEU A 286 -2.68 -13.34 -8.90
N THR A 287 -3.12 -12.41 -9.74
CA THR A 287 -3.61 -11.12 -9.32
C THR A 287 -5.11 -11.19 -9.10
N LEU A 288 -5.55 -11.00 -7.85
CA LEU A 288 -6.97 -10.84 -7.53
C LEU A 288 -7.27 -9.37 -7.25
N GLN A 289 -8.18 -8.82 -8.06
CA GLN A 289 -8.77 -7.51 -7.86
C GLN A 289 -10.17 -7.70 -7.28
N THR A 290 -10.45 -7.11 -6.11
CA THR A 290 -11.73 -7.21 -5.42
C THR A 290 -12.74 -6.26 -6.07
N SER A 291 -13.07 -6.55 -7.33
CA SER A 291 -13.99 -5.82 -8.20
C SER A 291 -14.90 -6.82 -8.92
N HIS A 292 -15.91 -6.31 -9.62
CA HIS A 292 -16.79 -7.10 -10.49
C HIS A 292 -16.62 -6.62 -11.94
N ASP A 293 -16.36 -7.53 -12.88
CA ASP A 293 -16.00 -7.29 -14.28
C ASP A 293 -14.83 -6.31 -14.46
N PHE A 294 -13.95 -6.20 -13.45
CA PHE A 294 -12.91 -5.16 -13.37
C PHE A 294 -13.47 -3.71 -13.39
N VAL A 295 -14.77 -3.56 -13.16
CA VAL A 295 -15.49 -2.31 -13.03
C VAL A 295 -15.71 -2.00 -11.55
N ASP A 296 -16.01 -0.73 -11.25
CA ASP A 296 -16.26 -0.19 -9.92
C ASP A 296 -17.18 -1.08 -9.07
N SER A 297 -16.62 -1.60 -7.98
CA SER A 297 -17.34 -2.20 -6.85
C SER A 297 -16.82 -1.55 -5.57
N SER A 298 -17.03 -0.25 -5.43
CA SER A 298 -16.64 0.57 -4.27
C SER A 298 -17.26 0.13 -2.93
N ASP A 299 -18.05 -0.95 -2.91
CA ASP A 299 -18.56 -1.59 -1.70
C ASP A 299 -17.93 -2.97 -1.43
N ALA A 300 -17.08 -3.49 -2.32
CA ALA A 300 -16.50 -4.84 -2.19
C ALA A 300 -15.69 -5.02 -0.90
N ILE A 301 -14.86 -4.04 -0.51
CA ILE A 301 -14.10 -4.14 0.75
C ILE A 301 -15.06 -4.17 1.95
N TYR A 302 -16.14 -3.38 1.92
CA TYR A 302 -17.17 -3.44 2.96
C TYR A 302 -17.85 -4.80 3.02
N ASP A 303 -18.19 -5.39 1.87
CA ASP A 303 -18.85 -6.69 1.81
C ASP A 303 -17.94 -7.84 2.25
N ILE A 304 -16.65 -7.79 1.89
CA ILE A 304 -15.63 -8.74 2.37
C ILE A 304 -15.49 -8.64 3.89
N LEU A 305 -15.36 -7.42 4.43
CA LEU A 305 -15.22 -7.21 5.88
C LEU A 305 -16.52 -7.45 6.66
N ALA A 306 -17.68 -7.43 5.99
CA ALA A 306 -18.95 -7.87 6.55
C ALA A 306 -19.11 -9.41 6.55
N GLY A 307 -18.18 -10.14 5.93
CA GLY A 307 -18.16 -11.60 5.88
C GLY A 307 -18.91 -12.21 4.71
N LYS A 308 -19.42 -11.41 3.75
CA LYS A 308 -20.21 -11.92 2.61
C LYS A 308 -19.41 -12.81 1.66
N TYR A 309 -18.09 -12.64 1.62
CA TYR A 309 -17.17 -13.40 0.77
C TYR A 309 -16.37 -14.47 1.55
N ASP A 310 -16.70 -14.75 2.81
CA ASP A 310 -15.96 -15.73 3.61
C ASP A 310 -16.01 -17.13 2.97
N ASP A 311 -17.18 -17.57 2.50
CA ASP A 311 -17.32 -18.86 1.81
C ASP A 311 -16.54 -18.93 0.50
N TYR A 312 -16.49 -17.81 -0.24
CA TYR A 312 -15.70 -17.67 -1.46
C TYR A 312 -14.21 -17.87 -1.16
N PHE A 313 -13.66 -17.11 -0.21
CA PHE A 313 -12.24 -17.20 0.13
C PHE A 313 -11.86 -18.51 0.80
N GLN A 314 -12.76 -19.12 1.58
CA GLN A 314 -12.54 -20.46 2.12
C GLN A 314 -12.46 -21.51 1.00
N LEU A 315 -13.35 -21.46 0.00
CA LEU A 315 -13.28 -22.36 -1.15
C LEU A 315 -11.98 -22.13 -1.93
N TYR A 316 -11.65 -20.86 -2.17
CA TYR A 316 -10.43 -20.44 -2.87
C TYR A 316 -9.17 -20.99 -2.17
N ALA A 317 -9.08 -20.84 -0.85
CA ALA A 317 -7.96 -21.33 -0.04
C ALA A 317 -7.86 -22.88 -0.05
N ARG A 318 -8.98 -23.60 0.05
CA ARG A 318 -8.98 -25.07 -0.07
C ARG A 318 -8.50 -25.53 -1.44
N GLN A 319 -8.87 -24.82 -2.51
CA GLN A 319 -8.42 -25.15 -3.86
C GLN A 319 -6.94 -24.87 -4.07
N LEU A 320 -6.40 -23.78 -3.49
CA LEU A 320 -4.96 -23.51 -3.49
C LEU A 320 -4.17 -24.57 -2.72
N THR A 321 -4.68 -25.00 -1.56
CA THR A 321 -4.09 -26.10 -0.79
C THR A 321 -4.06 -27.39 -1.60
N ALA A 322 -5.15 -27.70 -2.32
CA ALA A 322 -5.21 -28.87 -3.20
C ALA A 322 -4.29 -28.75 -4.43
N PHE A 323 -4.04 -27.54 -4.93
CA PHE A 323 -3.08 -27.29 -6.00
C PHE A 323 -1.64 -27.56 -5.54
N GLY A 324 -1.27 -27.19 -4.31
CA GLY A 324 -0.02 -27.58 -3.65
C GLY A 324 1.28 -26.96 -4.20
N HIS A 325 1.25 -26.41 -5.41
CA HIS A 325 2.42 -25.82 -6.07
C HIS A 325 2.54 -24.30 -5.85
N PRO A 326 3.73 -23.70 -6.03
CA PRO A 326 3.97 -22.28 -5.77
C PRO A 326 3.04 -21.36 -6.55
N VAL A 327 2.46 -20.37 -5.85
CA VAL A 327 1.70 -19.25 -6.43
C VAL A 327 2.21 -17.95 -5.80
N LEU A 328 2.48 -16.94 -6.64
CA LEU A 328 2.67 -15.56 -6.20
C LEU A 328 1.28 -14.91 -6.15
N PHE A 329 0.73 -14.62 -4.98
CA PHE A 329 -0.61 -14.05 -4.85
C PHE A 329 -0.53 -12.53 -4.66
N ARG A 330 -1.04 -11.79 -5.64
CA ARG A 330 -1.04 -10.33 -5.66
C ARG A 330 -2.46 -9.80 -5.46
N LEU A 331 -2.77 -9.42 -4.23
CA LEU A 331 -4.10 -8.92 -3.88
C LEU A 331 -4.15 -7.41 -4.09
N ASN A 332 -5.11 -6.93 -4.89
CA ASN A 332 -5.46 -5.52 -5.02
C ASN A 332 -4.25 -4.60 -5.24
N ASN A 333 -3.54 -4.82 -6.34
CA ASN A 333 -2.38 -4.03 -6.76
C ASN A 333 -2.73 -2.57 -7.05
N GLU A 334 -1.78 -1.65 -6.92
CA GLU A 334 -1.95 -0.22 -7.24
C GLU A 334 -3.04 0.48 -6.42
N MET A 335 -3.30 0.00 -5.20
CA MET A 335 -4.33 0.52 -4.31
C MET A 335 -4.22 2.03 -3.99
N ASN A 336 -3.05 2.62 -4.22
CA ASN A 336 -2.80 4.06 -4.11
C ASN A 336 -3.18 4.85 -5.39
N GLY A 337 -3.83 4.24 -6.37
CA GLY A 337 -4.44 4.88 -7.53
C GLY A 337 -5.98 4.87 -7.46
N ASP A 338 -6.61 6.00 -7.75
CA ASP A 338 -8.07 6.16 -7.70
C ASP A 338 -8.82 5.48 -8.87
N TRP A 339 -8.10 4.95 -9.85
CA TRP A 339 -8.64 4.01 -10.85
C TRP A 339 -8.93 2.62 -10.26
N CYS A 340 -8.36 2.31 -9.09
CA CYS A 340 -8.59 1.06 -8.40
C CYS A 340 -9.78 1.18 -7.45
N SER A 341 -10.83 0.39 -7.66
CA SER A 341 -12.06 0.40 -6.84
C SER A 341 -11.86 -0.05 -5.39
N TYR A 342 -10.68 -0.59 -5.06
CA TYR A 342 -10.21 -0.95 -3.72
C TYR A 342 -9.27 0.10 -3.08
N SER A 343 -9.14 1.28 -3.71
CA SER A 343 -8.43 2.43 -3.13
C SER A 343 -9.21 3.07 -1.99
N ALA A 344 -8.51 3.55 -0.96
CA ALA A 344 -9.12 4.26 0.17
C ALA A 344 -9.89 5.52 -0.26
N PHE A 345 -9.63 6.04 -1.47
CA PHE A 345 -10.43 7.09 -2.10
C PHE A 345 -11.94 6.77 -2.06
N TYR A 346 -12.34 5.51 -2.25
CA TYR A 346 -13.74 5.07 -2.22
C TYR A 346 -14.24 4.70 -0.81
N TYR A 347 -13.33 4.41 0.12
CA TYR A 347 -13.63 3.93 1.45
C TYR A 347 -13.28 4.95 2.52
N SER A 348 -13.89 6.13 2.46
CA SER A 348 -13.77 7.16 3.51
C SER A 348 -12.37 7.74 3.73
N LYS A 349 -11.43 7.61 2.78
CA LYS A 349 -9.98 7.83 2.97
C LYS A 349 -9.34 6.90 3.99
N ASP A 350 -10.01 5.81 4.34
CA ASP A 350 -9.62 4.91 5.40
C ASP A 350 -8.82 3.72 4.86
N ALA A 351 -7.52 3.92 4.67
CA ALA A 351 -6.61 2.85 4.23
C ALA A 351 -6.49 1.69 5.25
N GLU A 352 -6.96 1.85 6.49
CA GLU A 352 -7.02 0.74 7.46
C GLU A 352 -8.04 -0.32 7.04
N LEU A 353 -9.06 0.03 6.25
CA LEU A 353 -10.01 -0.94 5.69
C LEU A 353 -9.33 -1.85 4.66
N TYR A 354 -8.43 -1.30 3.84
CA TYR A 354 -7.60 -2.11 2.94
C TYR A 354 -6.72 -3.09 3.73
N LYS A 355 -6.06 -2.62 4.80
CA LYS A 355 -5.25 -3.49 5.67
C LYS A 355 -6.09 -4.57 6.34
N ALA A 356 -7.25 -4.21 6.88
CA ALA A 356 -8.16 -5.16 7.53
C ALA A 356 -8.62 -6.23 6.55
N MET A 357 -8.97 -5.87 5.31
CA MET A 357 -9.35 -6.82 4.28
C MET A 357 -8.18 -7.75 3.91
N TRP A 358 -6.99 -7.20 3.70
CA TRP A 358 -5.78 -8.00 3.44
C TRP A 358 -5.55 -9.03 4.55
N GLN A 359 -5.53 -8.57 5.80
CA GLN A 359 -5.29 -9.41 6.98
C GLN A 359 -6.38 -10.46 7.16
N HIS A 360 -7.64 -10.11 6.87
CA HIS A 360 -8.78 -11.04 6.93
C HIS A 360 -8.64 -12.17 5.90
N ILE A 361 -8.37 -11.84 4.63
CA ILE A 361 -8.17 -12.84 3.58
C ILE A 361 -6.93 -13.70 3.90
N ARG A 362 -5.83 -13.10 4.36
CA ARG A 362 -4.64 -13.84 4.79
C ARG A 362 -4.96 -14.83 5.91
N ARG A 363 -5.73 -14.41 6.92
CA ARG A 363 -6.16 -15.27 8.02
C ARG A 363 -6.97 -16.46 7.51
N ILE A 364 -7.89 -16.26 6.55
CA ILE A 364 -8.66 -17.38 5.95
C ILE A 364 -7.71 -18.38 5.28
N PHE A 365 -6.68 -17.91 4.57
CA PHE A 365 -5.69 -18.78 3.93
C PHE A 365 -4.89 -19.56 4.98
N ASP A 366 -4.46 -18.91 6.05
CA ASP A 366 -3.72 -19.53 7.15
C ASP A 366 -4.57 -20.58 7.88
N GLU A 367 -5.85 -20.31 8.15
CA GLU A 367 -6.81 -21.23 8.77
C GLU A 367 -7.10 -22.47 7.91
N ASN A 368 -6.94 -22.36 6.58
CA ASN A 368 -7.08 -23.48 5.65
C ASN A 368 -5.73 -24.19 5.36
N GLY A 369 -4.63 -23.76 5.99
CA GLY A 369 -3.33 -24.40 5.85
C GLY A 369 -2.64 -24.15 4.50
N VAL A 370 -2.93 -23.02 3.84
CA VAL A 370 -2.29 -22.65 2.57
C VAL A 370 -0.82 -22.31 2.81
N ASP A 371 0.07 -23.22 2.43
CA ASP A 371 1.53 -23.10 2.57
C ASP A 371 2.27 -23.01 1.22
N ASN A 372 1.52 -22.89 0.13
CA ASN A 372 2.06 -22.80 -1.23
C ASN A 372 1.95 -21.40 -1.87
N VAL A 373 1.58 -20.39 -1.08
CA VAL A 373 1.36 -19.01 -1.54
C VAL A 373 2.39 -18.05 -0.94
N LEU A 374 2.97 -17.22 -1.80
CA LEU A 374 3.79 -16.06 -1.45
C LEU A 374 2.99 -14.78 -1.69
N TRP A 375 2.94 -13.88 -0.70
CA TRP A 375 2.12 -12.67 -0.75
C TRP A 375 2.88 -11.48 -1.32
N VAL A 376 2.33 -10.90 -2.39
CA VAL A 376 2.93 -9.78 -3.13
C VAL A 376 2.13 -8.51 -2.89
N TRP A 377 2.68 -7.58 -2.09
CA TRP A 377 2.07 -6.25 -1.90
C TRP A 377 2.66 -5.27 -2.89
N ASN A 378 1.81 -4.67 -3.72
CA ASN A 378 2.24 -3.95 -4.90
C ASN A 378 1.51 -2.61 -5.03
N PRO A 379 2.12 -1.51 -4.59
CA PRO A 379 1.68 -0.16 -4.93
C PRO A 379 2.09 0.25 -6.34
N HIS A 380 1.42 1.27 -6.87
CA HIS A 380 1.88 2.04 -8.02
C HIS A 380 2.98 3.03 -7.57
N ASP A 381 3.95 3.32 -8.44
CA ASP A 381 5.10 4.19 -8.13
C ASP A 381 4.68 5.59 -7.67
N LEU A 382 3.61 6.11 -8.27
CA LEU A 382 2.99 7.37 -7.93
C LEU A 382 1.61 7.14 -7.31
N SER A 383 1.28 7.94 -6.29
CA SER A 383 -0.07 7.94 -5.70
C SER A 383 -0.97 8.90 -6.47
N PHE A 384 -2.19 8.47 -6.76
CA PHE A 384 -3.23 9.28 -7.39
C PHE A 384 -4.55 9.12 -6.61
N PRO A 385 -5.06 10.18 -5.97
CA PRO A 385 -4.44 11.49 -5.85
C PRO A 385 -3.14 11.44 -5.01
N ASP A 386 -2.21 12.34 -5.32
CA ASP A 386 -0.95 12.49 -4.57
C ASP A 386 -1.18 13.31 -3.28
N PHE A 387 -1.96 12.72 -2.37
CA PHE A 387 -2.30 13.27 -1.06
C PHE A 387 -1.79 12.34 0.03
N LYS A 388 -1.36 12.88 1.18
CA LYS A 388 -0.73 12.08 2.24
C LYS A 388 -1.62 10.97 2.79
N TRP A 389 -2.94 11.17 2.85
CA TRP A 389 -3.89 10.11 3.26
C TRP A 389 -3.94 8.92 2.27
N ASN A 390 -3.50 9.11 1.03
CA ASN A 390 -3.44 8.10 -0.03
C ASN A 390 -2.01 7.58 -0.29
N HIS A 391 -1.04 8.00 0.51
CA HIS A 391 0.35 7.56 0.35
C HIS A 391 0.46 6.03 0.46
N TYR A 392 1.30 5.38 -0.36
CA TYR A 392 1.35 3.91 -0.43
C TYR A 392 1.61 3.23 0.94
N LEU A 393 2.48 3.80 1.80
CA LEU A 393 2.71 3.29 3.17
C LEU A 393 1.44 3.25 4.04
N MET A 394 0.42 4.07 3.73
CA MET A 394 -0.88 4.01 4.42
C MET A 394 -1.61 2.70 4.16
N TYR A 395 -1.25 1.93 3.14
CA TYR A 395 -1.88 0.66 2.76
C TYR A 395 -1.07 -0.58 3.19
N TYR A 396 0.14 -0.41 3.76
CA TYR A 396 0.99 -1.56 4.11
C TYR A 396 0.36 -2.38 5.26
N PRO A 397 0.04 -3.67 5.05
CA PRO A 397 -0.70 -4.47 6.03
C PRO A 397 0.16 -4.96 7.21
N GLY A 398 1.49 -4.85 7.12
CA GLY A 398 2.44 -5.31 8.13
C GLY A 398 3.45 -6.30 7.57
N ASP A 399 4.61 -6.39 8.22
CA ASP A 399 5.74 -7.19 7.75
C ASP A 399 5.46 -8.69 7.75
N GLU A 400 4.59 -9.16 8.63
CA GLU A 400 4.17 -10.54 8.77
C GLU A 400 3.19 -11.01 7.68
N TYR A 401 2.58 -10.08 6.94
CA TYR A 401 1.53 -10.37 5.95
C TYR A 401 2.00 -10.30 4.49
N VAL A 402 3.28 -10.00 4.25
CA VAL A 402 3.84 -9.73 2.91
C VAL A 402 5.18 -10.43 2.75
N ASP A 403 5.38 -11.16 1.67
CA ASP A 403 6.65 -11.86 1.38
C ASP A 403 7.52 -11.08 0.39
N ILE A 404 6.89 -10.41 -0.58
CA ILE A 404 7.55 -9.71 -1.70
C ILE A 404 6.93 -8.32 -1.86
N ILE A 405 7.76 -7.31 -2.15
CA ILE A 405 7.30 -5.94 -2.46
C ILE A 405 7.27 -5.75 -3.97
N GLY A 406 6.10 -5.39 -4.50
CA GLY A 406 5.88 -5.05 -5.90
C GLY A 406 6.19 -3.59 -6.20
N LEU A 407 6.74 -3.33 -7.38
CA LEU A 407 7.14 -2.00 -7.87
C LEU A 407 6.50 -1.75 -9.24
N THR A 408 5.22 -1.38 -9.29
CA THR A 408 4.60 -1.04 -10.60
C THR A 408 4.98 0.37 -11.00
N GLY A 409 5.48 0.55 -12.21
CA GLY A 409 5.74 1.87 -12.78
C GLY A 409 5.89 1.80 -14.30
N TYR A 410 5.06 2.57 -15.02
CA TYR A 410 5.02 2.55 -16.47
C TYR A 410 5.65 3.80 -17.08
N ASN A 411 6.28 3.63 -18.25
CA ASN A 411 6.39 4.72 -19.20
C ASN A 411 5.08 4.77 -20.02
N THR A 412 4.16 5.62 -19.58
CA THR A 412 2.84 5.79 -20.20
C THR A 412 2.88 6.53 -21.54
N GLY A 413 4.00 7.18 -21.86
CA GLY A 413 4.12 7.96 -23.09
C GLY A 413 3.34 9.26 -23.04
N THR A 414 2.87 9.74 -24.19
CA THR A 414 2.18 11.05 -24.30
C THR A 414 0.83 10.95 -25.01
N TYR A 415 0.19 9.78 -24.99
CA TYR A 415 -1.08 9.57 -25.67
C TYR A 415 -2.24 10.21 -24.90
N PHE A 416 -2.42 9.87 -23.63
CA PHE A 416 -3.48 10.47 -22.81
C PHE A 416 -3.04 11.83 -22.24
N ALA A 417 -4.00 12.74 -22.14
CA ALA A 417 -3.75 14.05 -21.57
C ALA A 417 -3.26 13.94 -20.11
N GLY A 418 -2.13 14.58 -19.82
CA GLY A 418 -1.50 14.55 -18.48
C GLY A 418 -0.39 13.52 -18.33
N GLU A 419 -0.32 12.53 -19.21
CA GLU A 419 0.78 11.57 -19.25
C GLU A 419 2.05 12.18 -19.84
N LYS A 420 3.19 11.62 -19.45
CA LYS A 420 4.51 12.02 -19.93
C LYS A 420 5.36 10.79 -20.21
N TRP A 421 6.18 10.89 -21.25
CA TRP A 421 7.27 9.96 -21.48
C TRP A 421 8.25 10.03 -20.31
N ARG A 422 8.52 8.89 -19.67
CA ARG A 422 9.47 8.75 -18.56
C ARG A 422 10.47 7.64 -18.89
N GLU A 423 11.75 7.93 -18.78
CA GLU A 423 12.81 6.94 -18.96
C GLU A 423 12.86 5.95 -17.78
N PHE A 424 13.38 4.75 -17.99
CA PHE A 424 13.53 3.73 -16.92
C PHE A 424 14.31 4.29 -15.72
N ASP A 425 15.31 5.11 -16.00
CA ASP A 425 16.23 5.72 -15.02
C ASP A 425 15.59 6.85 -14.20
N GLN A 426 14.43 7.33 -14.64
CA GLN A 426 13.57 8.28 -13.93
C GLN A 426 12.48 7.59 -13.11
N ILE A 427 12.26 6.28 -13.28
CA ILE A 427 11.23 5.53 -12.59
C ILE A 427 11.86 4.69 -11.47
N TYR A 428 12.76 3.78 -11.84
CA TYR A 428 13.13 2.67 -10.98
C TYR A 428 14.20 2.98 -9.92
N PRO A 429 15.27 3.75 -10.21
CA PRO A 429 16.25 4.07 -9.18
C PRO A 429 15.67 4.84 -7.98
N GLU A 430 14.73 5.75 -8.21
CA GLU A 430 14.10 6.54 -7.15
C GLU A 430 13.21 5.66 -6.24
N ILE A 431 12.25 4.96 -6.83
CA ILE A 431 11.36 4.05 -6.08
C ILE A 431 12.16 2.94 -5.38
N TYR A 432 13.19 2.39 -6.03
CA TYR A 432 14.06 1.38 -5.43
C TYR A 432 14.74 1.90 -4.17
N ASN A 433 15.37 3.08 -4.24
CA ASN A 433 16.11 3.65 -3.12
C ASN A 433 15.18 4.09 -1.98
N GLU A 434 13.95 4.48 -2.30
CA GLU A 434 12.94 4.75 -1.28
C GLU A 434 12.52 3.45 -0.58
N TYR A 435 12.15 2.42 -1.34
CA TYR A 435 11.65 1.17 -0.78
C TYR A 435 12.76 0.40 -0.04
N ASP A 436 14.01 0.48 -0.48
CA ASP A 436 15.17 -0.14 0.16
C ASP A 436 15.41 0.36 1.59
N ARG A 437 15.03 1.62 1.88
CA ARG A 437 15.10 2.21 3.22
C ARG A 437 14.06 1.64 4.18
N HIS A 438 12.96 1.07 3.67
CA HIS A 438 11.79 0.70 4.47
C HIS A 438 11.50 -0.80 4.46
N PHE A 439 12.01 -1.54 3.47
CA PHE A 439 11.70 -2.95 3.30
C PHE A 439 12.97 -3.80 3.15
N ALA A 440 13.12 -4.76 4.08
CA ALA A 440 14.18 -5.78 4.01
C ALA A 440 13.87 -6.93 3.03
N LYS A 441 12.67 -6.92 2.43
CA LYS A 441 12.11 -7.95 1.55
C LYS A 441 12.67 -7.81 0.11
N PRO A 442 12.68 -8.90 -0.69
CA PRO A 442 13.01 -8.80 -2.11
C PRO A 442 11.93 -8.01 -2.87
N PHE A 443 12.35 -7.40 -3.96
CA PHE A 443 11.50 -6.61 -4.84
C PHE A 443 11.19 -7.34 -6.13
N MET A 444 10.05 -6.99 -6.71
CA MET A 444 9.58 -7.49 -7.98
C MET A 444 8.94 -6.33 -8.74
N ILE A 445 9.32 -6.11 -10.00
CA ILE A 445 8.52 -5.27 -10.89
C ILE A 445 7.38 -6.18 -11.37
N THR A 446 6.24 -6.09 -10.72
CA THR A 446 5.06 -6.93 -10.94
C THR A 446 4.40 -6.62 -12.27
N GLU A 447 4.49 -5.36 -12.71
CA GLU A 447 4.08 -4.93 -14.04
C GLU A 447 4.85 -3.67 -14.46
N PHE A 448 5.26 -3.63 -15.72
CA PHE A 448 5.75 -2.43 -16.37
C PHE A 448 5.81 -2.56 -17.89
N GLY A 449 5.97 -1.43 -18.55
CA GLY A 449 6.16 -1.36 -20.00
C GLY A 449 6.48 0.06 -20.45
N SER A 450 6.88 0.16 -21.72
CA SER A 450 7.07 1.44 -22.40
C SER A 450 6.12 1.56 -23.58
N ASN A 451 5.35 2.64 -23.60
CA ASN A 451 4.43 2.95 -24.68
C ASN A 451 5.22 3.19 -25.98
N SER A 452 4.57 2.98 -27.12
CA SER A 452 5.12 3.28 -28.46
C SER A 452 4.85 4.73 -28.88
N VAL A 453 4.01 5.45 -28.13
CA VAL A 453 3.67 6.86 -28.37
C VAL A 453 4.44 7.76 -27.41
N GLY A 454 5.14 8.76 -27.95
CA GLY A 454 5.77 9.84 -27.17
C GLY A 454 7.30 9.81 -27.09
N GLY A 455 7.94 8.76 -27.61
CA GLY A 455 9.40 8.59 -27.59
C GLY A 455 9.86 7.34 -28.33
N ASP A 456 11.12 6.94 -28.11
CA ASP A 456 11.73 5.77 -28.73
C ASP A 456 11.73 4.59 -27.74
N LYS A 457 10.80 3.66 -27.95
CA LYS A 457 10.61 2.47 -27.12
C LYS A 457 11.80 1.52 -27.15
N ALA A 458 12.49 1.38 -28.29
CA ALA A 458 13.66 0.53 -28.39
C ALA A 458 14.86 1.15 -27.65
N ALA A 459 15.05 2.46 -27.74
CA ALA A 459 16.04 3.17 -26.93
C ALA A 459 15.74 3.05 -25.42
N TRP A 460 14.48 3.20 -25.02
CA TRP A 460 14.04 3.00 -23.64
C TRP A 460 14.38 1.59 -23.11
N MET A 461 14.12 0.55 -23.91
CA MET A 461 14.48 -0.84 -23.57
C MET A 461 15.99 -1.03 -23.40
N LYS A 462 16.81 -0.40 -24.25
CA LYS A 462 18.28 -0.43 -24.11
C LYS A 462 18.71 0.20 -22.79
N THR A 463 18.14 1.35 -22.42
CA THR A 463 18.37 2.00 -21.12
C THR A 463 17.96 1.12 -19.95
N MET A 464 16.78 0.51 -20.01
CA MET A 464 16.28 -0.43 -19.02
C MET A 464 17.26 -1.59 -18.79
N PHE A 465 17.66 -2.31 -19.84
CA PHE A 465 18.59 -3.44 -19.71
C PHE A 465 19.97 -3.01 -19.21
N ALA A 466 20.43 -1.79 -19.53
CA ALA A 466 21.70 -1.26 -19.03
C ALA A 466 21.67 -0.93 -17.52
N GLN A 467 20.49 -0.76 -16.93
CA GLN A 467 20.34 -0.23 -15.56
C GLN A 467 19.72 -1.20 -14.57
N ILE A 468 18.81 -2.08 -14.99
CA ILE A 468 18.08 -2.95 -14.06
C ILE A 468 18.99 -3.87 -13.24
N GLY A 469 20.14 -4.26 -13.80
CA GLY A 469 21.18 -5.02 -13.10
C GLY A 469 21.84 -4.30 -11.92
N LEU A 470 21.71 -2.97 -11.84
CA LEU A 470 22.20 -2.14 -10.74
C LEU A 470 21.23 -2.10 -9.54
N LEU A 471 20.06 -2.75 -9.65
CA LEU A 471 18.99 -2.76 -8.66
C LEU A 471 18.82 -4.17 -8.06
N PRO A 472 19.80 -4.69 -7.28
CA PRO A 472 19.93 -6.12 -6.98
C PRO A 472 18.83 -6.71 -6.08
N LYS A 473 18.05 -5.88 -5.37
CA LYS A 473 16.84 -6.37 -4.67
C LYS A 473 15.68 -6.65 -5.62
N ILE A 474 15.64 -6.07 -6.82
CA ILE A 474 14.68 -6.46 -7.86
C ILE A 474 15.12 -7.84 -8.34
N LYS A 475 14.29 -8.85 -8.12
CA LYS A 475 14.61 -10.24 -8.47
C LYS A 475 13.84 -10.74 -9.69
N VAL A 476 12.64 -10.22 -9.87
CA VAL A 476 11.79 -10.51 -11.03
C VAL A 476 11.30 -9.21 -11.62
N ALA A 477 11.31 -9.10 -12.96
CA ALA A 477 10.68 -8.01 -13.69
C ALA A 477 9.72 -8.55 -14.74
N ILE A 478 8.45 -8.16 -14.65
CA ILE A 478 7.39 -8.67 -15.50
C ILE A 478 7.01 -7.63 -16.54
N TRP A 479 7.34 -7.90 -17.79
CA TRP A 479 6.85 -7.07 -18.89
C TRP A 479 5.35 -7.28 -19.09
N TRP A 480 4.59 -6.19 -19.15
CA TRP A 480 3.16 -6.24 -19.45
C TRP A 480 2.93 -6.23 -20.97
N ASN A 481 2.75 -7.40 -21.59
CA ASN A 481 2.65 -7.54 -23.05
C ASN A 481 1.19 -7.36 -23.52
N GLY A 482 0.70 -6.13 -23.54
CA GLY A 482 -0.66 -5.85 -23.96
C GLY A 482 -0.86 -4.46 -24.56
N ILE A 483 -2.13 -4.15 -24.83
CA ILE A 483 -2.57 -2.83 -25.27
C ILE A 483 -3.67 -2.36 -24.34
N ASP A 484 -3.50 -1.16 -23.79
CA ASP A 484 -4.57 -0.43 -23.13
C ASP A 484 -5.26 0.49 -24.15
N TRP A 485 -6.57 0.35 -24.29
CA TRP A 485 -7.36 0.99 -25.33
C TRP A 485 -8.10 2.20 -24.75
N ASP A 486 -8.21 3.27 -25.51
CA ASP A 486 -9.04 4.41 -25.12
C ASP A 486 -10.54 4.09 -25.22
N ALA A 487 -11.37 5.02 -24.75
CA ALA A 487 -12.83 4.87 -24.77
C ALA A 487 -13.45 4.76 -26.18
N SER A 488 -12.68 5.08 -27.23
CA SER A 488 -13.08 4.95 -28.63
C SER A 488 -12.53 3.69 -29.32
N GLY A 489 -11.83 2.83 -28.56
CA GLY A 489 -11.20 1.62 -29.06
C GLY A 489 -9.92 1.87 -29.86
N GLN A 490 -9.26 3.01 -29.67
CA GLN A 490 -7.93 3.28 -30.23
C GLN A 490 -6.83 2.83 -29.27
N PRO A 491 -5.69 2.34 -29.77
CA PRO A 491 -4.63 1.84 -28.91
C PRO A 491 -3.92 3.02 -28.23
N GLY A 492 -4.17 3.21 -26.94
CA GLY A 492 -3.65 4.33 -26.17
C GLY A 492 -2.26 4.06 -25.58
N ARG A 493 -2.10 2.89 -24.94
CA ARG A 493 -0.80 2.42 -24.43
C ARG A 493 -0.44 1.09 -25.07
N ILE A 494 0.58 1.10 -25.91
CA ILE A 494 1.02 -0.05 -26.72
C ILE A 494 2.27 -0.64 -26.10
N TYR A 495 2.12 -1.67 -25.27
CA TYR A 495 3.23 -2.29 -24.54
C TYR A 495 3.73 -3.58 -25.17
N ILE A 496 3.05 -4.11 -26.18
CA ILE A 496 3.47 -5.33 -26.89
C ILE A 496 4.92 -5.30 -27.38
N LEU A 497 5.64 -6.43 -27.26
CA LEU A 497 7.05 -6.58 -27.62
C LEU A 497 7.25 -6.89 -29.12
N ASP A 498 6.31 -7.61 -29.71
CA ASP A 498 6.32 -8.08 -31.11
C ASP A 498 5.70 -7.09 -32.10
N GLU A 499 5.61 -5.82 -31.71
CA GLU A 499 5.10 -4.74 -32.58
C GLU A 499 6.00 -4.51 -33.81
N THR A 500 7.32 -4.55 -33.60
CA THR A 500 8.34 -4.36 -34.65
C THR A 500 9.52 -5.29 -34.44
N GLU A 501 10.25 -5.63 -35.51
CA GLU A 501 11.50 -6.41 -35.39
C GLU A 501 12.54 -5.67 -34.54
N GLU A 502 12.59 -4.33 -34.58
CA GLU A 502 13.52 -3.56 -33.74
C GLU A 502 13.22 -3.73 -32.26
N THR A 503 11.95 -3.66 -31.85
CA THR A 503 11.52 -3.85 -30.45
C THR A 503 11.84 -5.26 -29.99
N THR A 504 11.44 -6.26 -30.79
CA THR A 504 11.66 -7.68 -30.51
C THR A 504 13.16 -8.00 -30.41
N ALA A 505 13.97 -7.56 -31.38
CA ALA A 505 15.41 -7.80 -31.41
C ALA A 505 16.13 -7.08 -30.25
N THR A 506 15.70 -5.87 -29.90
CA THR A 506 16.25 -5.13 -28.75
C THR A 506 16.00 -5.88 -27.45
N PHE A 507 14.77 -6.35 -27.24
CA PHE A 507 14.43 -7.11 -26.04
C PHE A 507 15.16 -8.46 -25.98
N ARG A 508 15.19 -9.20 -27.10
CA ARG A 508 15.97 -10.44 -27.29
C ARG A 508 17.44 -10.24 -26.92
N GLN A 509 18.06 -9.17 -27.39
CA GLN A 509 19.47 -8.86 -27.10
C GLN A 509 19.69 -8.55 -25.62
N GLY A 510 18.80 -7.77 -25.00
CA GLY A 510 18.87 -7.44 -23.58
C GLY A 510 18.77 -8.69 -22.69
N LEU A 511 17.83 -9.59 -23.00
CA LEU A 511 17.64 -10.84 -22.26
C LEU A 511 18.87 -11.75 -22.23
N GLN A 512 19.80 -11.65 -23.19
CA GLN A 512 21.04 -12.45 -23.20
C GLN A 512 21.89 -12.24 -21.93
N GLN A 513 21.79 -11.07 -21.30
CA GLN A 513 22.49 -10.76 -20.04
C GLN A 513 21.88 -11.49 -18.83
N PHE A 514 20.65 -12.00 -18.96
CA PHE A 514 19.84 -12.57 -17.88
C PHE A 514 19.42 -14.03 -18.14
N LYS A 515 19.93 -14.64 -19.22
CA LYS A 515 19.72 -16.06 -19.49
C LYS A 515 20.33 -16.92 -18.39
N GLN A 516 19.69 -18.05 -18.11
CA GLN A 516 20.25 -19.05 -17.21
C GLN A 516 21.15 -19.99 -18.03
N ASP A 517 22.13 -20.60 -17.35
CA ASP A 517 22.73 -21.87 -17.78
C ASP A 517 21.70 -23.01 -17.76
#